data_AF-A0A7C5AX39-F1
#
_entry.id   AF-A0A7C5AX39-F1
#
_cell.length_a   1.000
_cell.length_b   1.000
_cell.length_c   1.000
_cell.angle_alpha   90.00
_cell.angle_beta   90.00
_cell.angle_gamma   90.00
#
_symmetry.space_group_name_H-M   'P 1'
#
loop_
_entity.id
_entity.type
_entity.pdbx_description
1 polymer ?
#
loop_
_entity_poly.entity_id
_entity_poly.type
_entity_poly.pdbx_seq_one_letter_code
_entity_poly.pdbx_strand_id
1 'polypeptide(L)'
;MASLQQIFWGAAVLLVCCLAVLMLLRQLHRIYFFFFLFLVFEVVRSLVLFPISPKSGLYYWIFVVSQPISWLLYVFVVLEIYSLAFKEHPGIASLSRWVLSAALLAAIGISALTLGADLSKPALSFKLLVLYSVIERGVVSSLLLFLLLITAFLVFFPLPVRRNLAIHTTIFSAYFLSTALALFTRNVAGYQTSRIISTVLLGIDIICFTLWIFLLKQAGETIVQPIRRRWHPDDEARMLQQLDAISSVLLRHSGND
;
A
#
# COMPACT_ATOMS: atom_id res chain seq x y z
N MET A 1 -36.21 -4.59 -7.68
CA MET A 1 -35.10 -5.53 -7.41
C MET A 1 -33.80 -4.75 -7.45
N ALA A 2 -32.99 -4.78 -6.39
CA ALA A 2 -31.69 -4.12 -6.40
C ALA A 2 -30.82 -4.74 -7.49
N SER A 3 -30.15 -3.91 -8.29
CA SER A 3 -29.22 -4.43 -9.28
C SER A 3 -28.02 -5.10 -8.57
N LEU A 4 -27.47 -6.18 -9.13
CA LEU A 4 -26.32 -6.90 -8.56
C LEU A 4 -25.18 -5.95 -8.12
N GLN A 5 -24.95 -4.91 -8.93
CA GLN A 5 -23.98 -3.86 -8.67
C GLN A 5 -24.26 -3.07 -7.37
N GLN A 6 -25.52 -2.79 -7.04
CA GLN A 6 -25.90 -2.11 -5.80
C GLN A 6 -25.67 -3.00 -4.58
N ILE A 7 -25.93 -4.32 -4.70
CA ILE A 7 -25.68 -5.28 -3.62
C ILE A 7 -24.18 -5.36 -3.34
N PHE A 8 -23.37 -5.47 -4.40
CA PHE A 8 -21.91 -5.53 -4.27
C PHE A 8 -21.36 -4.24 -3.68
N TRP A 9 -21.87 -3.09 -4.13
CA TRP A 9 -21.45 -1.81 -3.58
C TRP A 9 -21.80 -1.67 -2.09
N GLY A 10 -23.02 -2.03 -1.68
CA GLY A 10 -23.41 -2.04 -0.27
C GLY A 10 -22.56 -2.97 0.58
N ALA A 11 -22.25 -4.17 0.07
CA ALA A 11 -21.35 -5.11 0.74
C ALA A 11 -19.93 -4.55 0.88
N ALA A 12 -19.39 -3.93 -0.16
CA ALA A 12 -18.08 -3.28 -0.12
C ALA A 12 -18.03 -2.16 0.93
N VAL A 13 -19.06 -1.31 1.00
CA VAL A 13 -19.16 -0.24 2.01
C VAL A 13 -19.21 -0.82 3.43
N LEU A 14 -20.00 -1.87 3.66
CA LEU A 14 -20.06 -2.52 4.97
C LEU A 14 -18.70 -3.13 5.37
N LEU A 15 -18.01 -3.79 4.44
CA LEU A 15 -16.70 -4.38 4.69
C LEU A 15 -15.63 -3.32 4.94
N VAL A 16 -15.62 -2.22 4.19
CA VAL A 16 -14.63 -1.16 4.38
C VAL A 16 -14.85 -0.42 5.71
N CYS A 17 -16.11 -0.20 6.11
CA CYS A 17 -16.46 0.29 7.45
C CYS A 17 -16.01 -0.67 8.56
N CYS A 18 -16.29 -1.96 8.40
CA CYS A 18 -15.87 -3.00 9.35
C CYS A 18 -14.34 -3.02 9.49
N LEU A 19 -13.61 -2.97 8.38
CA LEU A 19 -12.15 -2.92 8.37
C LEU A 19 -11.62 -1.67 9.08
N ALA A 20 -12.18 -0.49 8.81
CA ALA A 20 -11.79 0.76 9.48
C ALA A 20 -12.00 0.67 11.01
N VAL A 21 -13.14 0.13 11.46
CA VAL A 21 -13.42 -0.10 12.89
C VAL A 21 -12.43 -1.10 13.48
N LEU A 22 -12.14 -2.21 12.81
CA LEU A 22 -11.17 -3.20 13.27
C LEU A 22 -9.75 -2.62 13.37
N MET A 23 -9.36 -1.72 12.47
CA MET A 23 -8.08 -1.01 12.55
C MET A 23 -7.99 -0.06 13.75
N LEU A 24 -9.11 0.56 14.14
CA LEU A 24 -9.19 1.35 15.37
C LEU A 24 -9.05 0.46 16.60
N LEU A 25 -9.83 -0.63 16.68
CA LEU A 25 -9.83 -1.57 17.80
C LEU A 25 -8.47 -2.26 17.99
N ARG A 26 -7.79 -2.62 16.89
CA ARG A 26 -6.46 -3.27 16.91
C ARG A 26 -5.29 -2.27 17.00
N GLN A 27 -5.58 -0.97 17.11
CA GLN A 27 -4.59 0.14 17.09
C GLN A 27 -3.68 0.17 15.85
N LEU A 28 -4.07 -0.52 14.77
CA LEU A 28 -3.31 -0.59 13.51
C LEU A 28 -3.33 0.75 12.78
N HIS A 29 -4.32 1.61 13.03
CA HIS A 29 -4.39 2.97 12.46
C HIS A 29 -3.19 3.86 12.82
N ARG A 30 -2.44 3.55 13.88
CA ARG A 30 -1.22 4.30 14.25
C ARG A 30 0.02 3.84 13.49
N ILE A 31 0.00 2.59 13.02
CA ILE A 31 1.10 1.99 12.25
C ILE A 31 0.86 2.22 10.77
N TYR A 32 -0.38 1.99 10.31
CA TYR A 32 -0.83 2.19 8.94
C TYR A 32 -1.81 3.37 8.88
N PHE A 33 -1.30 4.57 9.14
CA PHE A 33 -2.06 5.80 9.21
C PHE A 33 -2.64 6.21 7.85
N PHE A 34 -1.84 6.18 6.79
CA PHE A 34 -2.28 6.55 5.45
C PHE A 34 -3.26 5.52 4.88
N PHE A 35 -3.07 4.23 5.18
CA PHE A 35 -4.06 3.22 4.84
C PHE A 35 -5.39 3.45 5.56
N PHE A 36 -5.36 3.77 6.84
CA PHE A 36 -6.58 4.13 7.57
C PHE A 36 -7.27 5.37 6.97
N LEU A 37 -6.50 6.41 6.62
CA LEU A 37 -7.03 7.61 5.98
C LEU A 37 -7.66 7.30 4.62
N PHE A 38 -7.04 6.41 3.84
CA PHE A 38 -7.60 5.90 2.60
C PHE A 38 -8.95 5.20 2.81
N LEU A 39 -9.06 4.32 3.81
CA LEU A 39 -10.33 3.64 4.11
C LEU A 39 -11.42 4.64 4.51
N VAL A 40 -11.10 5.61 5.37
CA VAL A 40 -12.06 6.66 5.79
C VAL A 40 -12.52 7.47 4.58
N PHE A 41 -11.58 7.85 3.70
CA PHE A 41 -11.92 8.56 2.47
C PHE A 41 -12.84 7.74 1.56
N GLU A 42 -12.57 6.44 1.38
CA GLU A 42 -13.43 5.55 0.59
C GLU A 42 -14.83 5.38 1.18
N VAL A 43 -14.95 5.30 2.51
CA VAL A 43 -16.26 5.31 3.20
C VAL A 43 -17.02 6.59 2.87
N VAL A 44 -16.40 7.75 3.11
CA VAL A 44 -17.03 9.06 2.89
C VAL A 44 -17.43 9.23 1.43
N ARG A 45 -16.51 8.95 0.50
CA ARG A 45 -16.75 9.02 -0.95
C ARG A 45 -17.91 8.11 -1.35
N SER A 46 -17.94 6.88 -0.85
CA SER A 46 -19.02 5.93 -1.17
C SER A 46 -20.36 6.39 -0.62
N LEU A 47 -20.42 6.87 0.63
CA LEU A 47 -21.66 7.38 1.24
C LEU A 47 -22.20 8.61 0.52
N VAL A 48 -21.31 9.50 0.07
CA VAL A 48 -21.69 10.70 -0.71
C VAL A 48 -22.21 10.32 -2.09
N LEU A 49 -21.59 9.35 -2.78
CA LEU A 49 -21.99 8.94 -4.12
C LEU A 49 -23.19 7.99 -4.14
N PHE A 50 -23.43 7.21 -3.09
CA PHE A 50 -24.51 6.21 -3.01
C PHE A 50 -25.92 6.75 -3.32
N PRO A 51 -26.37 7.89 -2.77
CA PRO A 51 -27.70 8.42 -3.06
C PRO A 51 -27.79 9.11 -4.42
N ILE A 52 -26.66 9.36 -5.10
CA ILE A 52 -26.60 10.18 -6.30
C ILE A 52 -26.65 9.28 -7.54
N SER A 53 -27.55 9.59 -8.49
CA SER A 53 -27.62 8.87 -9.76
C SER A 53 -26.30 9.00 -10.55
N PRO A 54 -25.70 7.90 -11.03
CA PRO A 54 -24.48 7.92 -11.84
C PRO A 54 -24.60 8.71 -13.14
N LYS A 55 -25.82 9.01 -13.60
CA LYS A 55 -26.09 9.81 -14.81
C LYS A 55 -26.15 11.32 -14.53
N SER A 56 -26.06 11.74 -13.27
CA SER A 56 -26.18 13.15 -12.90
C SER A 56 -24.85 13.91 -13.09
N GLY A 57 -24.93 15.20 -13.44
CA GLY A 57 -23.76 16.06 -13.49
C GLY A 57 -23.08 16.25 -12.12
N LEU A 58 -23.86 16.17 -11.03
CA LEU A 58 -23.33 16.24 -9.67
C LEU A 58 -22.44 15.02 -9.34
N TYR A 59 -22.87 13.82 -9.72
CA TYR A 59 -22.05 12.60 -9.60
C TYR A 59 -20.72 12.77 -10.35
N TYR A 60 -20.78 13.28 -11.58
CA TYR A 60 -19.60 13.52 -12.40
C TYR A 60 -18.60 14.45 -11.71
N TRP A 61 -19.04 15.60 -11.18
CA TRP A 61 -18.13 16.54 -10.51
C TRP A 61 -17.54 15.99 -9.22
N ILE A 62 -18.34 15.31 -8.39
CA ILE A 62 -17.85 14.67 -7.16
C ILE A 62 -16.82 13.58 -7.50
N PHE A 63 -17.09 12.77 -8.53
CA PHE A 63 -16.16 11.76 -9.02
C PHE A 63 -14.85 12.39 -9.52
N VAL A 64 -14.92 13.42 -10.37
CA VAL A 64 -13.76 14.10 -10.95
C VAL A 64 -12.87 14.75 -9.88
N VAL A 65 -13.45 15.27 -8.79
CA VAL A 65 -12.69 15.88 -7.68
C VAL A 65 -12.15 14.83 -6.70
N SER A 66 -12.91 13.78 -6.43
CA SER A 66 -12.49 12.73 -5.48
C SER A 66 -11.41 11.81 -6.06
N GLN A 67 -11.38 11.62 -7.38
CA GLN A 67 -10.46 10.67 -8.03
C GLN A 67 -8.97 11.04 -7.85
N PRO A 68 -8.51 12.30 -8.03
CA PRO A 68 -7.12 12.68 -7.74
C PRO A 68 -6.74 12.50 -6.27
N ILE A 69 -7.70 12.68 -5.35
CA ILE A 69 -7.49 12.46 -3.92
C ILE A 69 -7.23 10.96 -3.65
N SER A 70 -8.01 10.06 -4.28
CA SER A 70 -7.75 8.62 -4.23
C SER A 70 -6.35 8.28 -4.73
N TRP A 71 -5.92 8.86 -5.86
CA TRP A 71 -4.57 8.61 -6.40
C TRP A 71 -3.47 9.07 -5.44
N LEU A 72 -3.62 10.24 -4.83
CA LEU A 72 -2.67 10.75 -3.85
C LEU A 72 -2.61 9.85 -2.60
N LEU A 73 -3.76 9.37 -2.13
CA LEU A 73 -3.83 8.43 -1.02
C LEU A 73 -3.18 7.09 -1.37
N TYR A 74 -3.35 6.57 -2.58
CA TYR A 74 -2.62 5.37 -3.04
C TYR A 74 -1.10 5.55 -2.96
N VAL A 75 -0.60 6.71 -3.41
CA VAL A 75 0.83 7.03 -3.30
C VAL A 75 1.26 7.03 -1.84
N PHE A 76 0.52 7.68 -0.95
CA PHE A 76 0.85 7.71 0.48
C PHE A 76 0.81 6.34 1.15
N VAL A 77 -0.16 5.48 0.82
CA VAL A 77 -0.22 4.11 1.33
C VAL A 77 1.00 3.30 0.88
N VAL A 78 1.41 3.45 -0.37
CA VAL A 78 2.58 2.76 -0.90
C VAL A 78 3.88 3.29 -0.27
N LEU A 79 3.98 4.60 -0.04
CA LEU A 79 5.09 5.20 0.71
C LEU A 79 5.10 4.76 2.18
N GLU A 80 3.94 4.56 2.79
CA GLU A 80 3.80 4.01 4.14
C GLU A 80 4.35 2.58 4.20
N ILE A 81 3.90 1.70 3.31
CA ILE A 81 4.42 0.33 3.16
C ILE A 81 5.94 0.34 3.00
N TYR A 82 6.43 1.18 2.10
CA TYR A 82 7.85 1.35 1.86
C TYR A 82 8.59 1.78 3.14
N SER A 83 8.11 2.84 3.81
CA SER A 83 8.76 3.35 5.02
C SER A 83 8.81 2.29 6.13
N LEU A 84 7.74 1.50 6.29
CA LEU A 84 7.66 0.44 7.29
C LEU A 84 8.59 -0.73 6.94
N ALA A 85 8.74 -1.06 5.66
CA ALA A 85 9.66 -2.11 5.21
C ALA A 85 11.13 -1.79 5.51
N PHE A 86 11.52 -0.53 5.40
CA PHE A 86 12.91 -0.11 5.59
C PHE A 86 13.21 0.48 6.98
N LYS A 87 12.19 0.75 7.82
CA LYS A 87 12.35 1.31 9.16
C LYS A 87 13.28 0.48 10.06
N GLU A 88 13.34 -0.83 9.83
CA GLU A 88 14.12 -1.78 10.62
C GLU A 88 15.56 -1.94 10.10
N HIS A 89 15.90 -1.32 8.97
CA HIS A 89 17.20 -1.44 8.31
C HIS A 89 17.81 -0.05 8.00
N PRO A 90 18.26 0.70 9.02
CA PRO A 90 18.77 2.06 8.85
C PRO A 90 20.00 2.16 7.92
N GLY A 91 20.78 1.07 7.77
CA GLY A 91 21.91 1.01 6.82
C GLY A 91 21.49 1.04 5.34
N ILE A 92 20.22 0.81 5.03
CA ILE A 92 19.65 0.81 3.67
C ILE A 92 18.89 2.13 3.39
N ALA A 93 18.85 3.07 4.36
CA ALA A 93 18.12 4.32 4.22
C ALA A 93 18.65 5.22 3.08
N SER A 94 19.90 5.07 2.64
CA SER A 94 20.42 5.76 1.44
C SER A 94 19.89 5.18 0.13
N LEU A 95 19.61 3.87 0.08
CA LEU A 95 18.97 3.19 -1.05
C LEU A 95 17.54 3.67 -1.27
N SER A 96 16.88 4.17 -0.22
CA SER A 96 15.50 4.70 -0.32
C SER A 96 15.33 5.82 -1.32
N ARG A 97 16.30 6.72 -1.40
CA ARG A 97 16.25 7.88 -2.30
C ARG A 97 16.42 7.46 -3.75
N TRP A 98 17.30 6.48 -4.01
CA TRP A 98 17.49 5.92 -5.34
C TRP A 98 16.29 5.10 -5.80
N VAL A 99 15.71 4.29 -4.91
CA VAL A 99 14.52 3.48 -5.22
C VAL A 99 13.29 4.36 -5.46
N LEU A 100 13.08 5.40 -4.65
CA LEU A 100 12.03 6.41 -4.91
C LEU A 100 12.25 7.13 -6.24
N SER A 101 13.49 7.52 -6.56
CA SER A 101 13.82 8.17 -7.83
C SER A 101 13.62 7.23 -9.02
N ALA A 102 14.04 5.97 -8.91
CA ALA A 102 13.85 4.95 -9.94
C ALA A 102 12.36 4.63 -10.14
N ALA A 103 11.58 4.58 -9.06
CA ALA A 103 10.14 4.40 -9.11
C ALA A 103 9.44 5.56 -9.82
N LEU A 104 9.86 6.79 -9.51
CA LEU A 104 9.33 8.00 -10.14
C LEU A 104 9.70 8.04 -11.63
N LEU A 105 10.94 7.70 -11.98
CA LEU A 105 11.40 7.62 -13.36
C LEU A 105 10.69 6.51 -14.14
N ALA A 106 10.47 5.34 -13.52
CA ALA A 106 9.70 4.26 -14.13
C ALA A 106 8.21 4.63 -14.26
N ALA A 107 7.65 5.36 -13.29
CA ALA A 107 6.29 5.90 -13.37
C ALA A 107 6.12 6.83 -14.57
N ILE A 108 7.06 7.77 -14.70
CA ILE A 108 7.09 8.75 -15.80
C ILE A 108 7.32 8.03 -17.12
N GLY A 109 8.25 7.07 -17.19
CA GLY A 109 8.56 6.30 -18.39
C GLY A 109 7.38 5.45 -18.86
N ILE A 110 6.74 4.71 -17.96
CA ILE A 110 5.55 3.91 -18.28
C ILE A 110 4.39 4.82 -18.67
N SER A 111 4.16 5.92 -17.95
CA SER A 111 3.15 6.91 -18.32
C SER A 111 3.39 7.48 -19.73
N ALA A 112 4.64 7.84 -20.07
CA ALA A 112 5.03 8.38 -21.37
C ALA A 112 4.90 7.36 -22.52
N LEU A 113 5.36 6.12 -22.33
CA LEU A 113 5.21 5.04 -23.32
C LEU A 113 3.73 4.74 -23.61
N THR A 114 2.91 4.86 -22.57
CA THR A 114 1.50 4.55 -22.62
C THR A 114 0.67 5.69 -23.23
N LEU A 115 1.12 6.94 -23.09
CA LEU A 115 0.59 8.12 -23.82
C LEU A 115 0.80 7.99 -25.34
N GLY A 116 1.96 7.48 -25.77
CA GLY A 116 2.26 7.27 -27.20
C GLY A 116 1.33 6.26 -27.88
N ALA A 117 0.88 5.23 -27.14
CA ALA A 117 -0.06 4.23 -27.64
C ALA A 117 -1.50 4.79 -27.80
N ASP A 118 -1.92 5.71 -26.94
CA ASP A 118 -3.28 6.27 -26.97
C ASP A 118 -3.45 7.43 -27.97
N LEU A 119 -2.37 8.18 -28.27
CA LEU A 119 -2.37 9.24 -29.29
C LEU A 119 -2.66 8.72 -30.72
N SER A 120 -2.51 7.41 -30.93
CA SER A 120 -2.75 6.76 -32.22
C SER A 120 -4.23 6.46 -32.51
N LYS A 121 -5.15 6.69 -31.56
CA LYS A 121 -6.60 6.45 -31.74
C LYS A 121 -7.39 7.76 -31.76
N PRO A 122 -7.99 8.15 -32.90
CA PRO A 122 -8.87 9.30 -32.95
C PRO A 122 -10.28 8.87 -32.56
N ALA A 123 -10.76 9.16 -31.34
CA ALA A 123 -12.18 9.44 -31.09
C ALA A 123 -12.53 9.76 -29.63
N LEU A 124 -13.33 10.83 -29.48
CA LEU A 124 -14.50 11.05 -28.60
C LEU A 124 -14.47 12.29 -27.71
N SER A 125 -15.62 12.97 -27.72
CA SER A 125 -15.97 14.31 -27.24
C SER A 125 -15.78 14.63 -25.76
N PHE A 126 -15.09 13.79 -24.98
CA PHE A 126 -14.86 13.98 -23.54
C PHE A 126 -13.36 13.87 -23.19
N LYS A 127 -12.57 14.88 -23.61
CA LYS A 127 -11.12 14.97 -23.37
C LYS A 127 -10.72 14.74 -21.91
N LEU A 128 -11.55 15.20 -20.96
CA LEU A 128 -11.26 15.08 -19.53
C LEU A 128 -11.28 13.62 -19.03
N LEU A 129 -12.23 12.80 -19.49
CA LEU A 129 -12.35 11.40 -19.06
C LEU A 129 -11.20 10.55 -19.61
N VAL A 130 -10.77 10.83 -20.84
CA VAL A 130 -9.58 10.19 -21.44
C VAL A 130 -8.33 10.57 -20.65
N LEU A 131 -8.12 11.86 -20.37
CA LEU A 131 -6.98 12.33 -19.57
C LEU A 131 -6.95 11.66 -18.19
N TYR A 132 -8.08 11.61 -17.49
CA TYR A 132 -8.18 10.95 -16.19
C TYR A 132 -7.84 9.46 -16.27
N SER A 133 -8.35 8.75 -17.29
CA SER A 133 -8.04 7.33 -17.47
C SER A 133 -6.55 7.08 -17.76
N VAL A 134 -5.89 7.99 -18.49
CA VAL A 134 -4.45 7.90 -18.77
C VAL A 134 -3.64 8.13 -17.50
N ILE A 135 -3.98 9.16 -16.72
CA ILE A 135 -3.31 9.45 -15.45
C ILE A 135 -3.50 8.30 -14.47
N GLU A 136 -4.73 7.83 -14.28
CA GLU A 136 -5.06 6.72 -13.39
C GLU A 136 -4.25 5.48 -13.73
N ARG A 137 -4.19 5.12 -15.02
CA ARG A 137 -3.39 3.98 -15.49
C ARG A 137 -1.91 4.18 -15.21
N GLY A 138 -1.37 5.38 -15.46
CA GLY A 138 0.02 5.71 -15.16
C GLY A 138 0.36 5.54 -13.67
N VAL A 139 -0.49 6.09 -12.79
CA VAL A 139 -0.33 6.00 -11.32
C VAL A 139 -0.46 4.56 -10.84
N VAL A 140 -1.49 3.84 -11.27
CA VAL A 140 -1.71 2.44 -10.84
C VAL A 140 -0.57 1.53 -11.31
N SER A 141 -0.13 1.66 -12.57
CA SER A 141 0.97 0.86 -13.11
C SER A 141 2.31 1.17 -12.44
N SER A 142 2.58 2.44 -12.10
CA SER A 142 3.81 2.80 -11.43
C SER A 142 3.88 2.30 -9.99
N LEU A 143 2.78 2.44 -9.25
CA LEU A 143 2.67 1.95 -7.88
C LEU A 143 2.75 0.42 -7.83
N LEU A 144 2.11 -0.26 -8.79
CA LEU A 144 2.24 -1.71 -8.95
C LEU A 144 3.69 -2.13 -9.16
N LEU A 145 4.38 -1.51 -10.13
CA LEU A 145 5.78 -1.84 -10.41
C LEU A 145 6.66 -1.61 -9.17
N PHE A 146 6.45 -0.50 -8.47
CA PHE A 146 7.17 -0.20 -7.25
C PHE A 146 6.92 -1.22 -6.14
N LEU A 147 5.67 -1.62 -5.90
CA LEU A 147 5.33 -2.66 -4.94
C LEU A 147 5.95 -4.01 -5.31
N LEU A 148 5.94 -4.38 -6.61
CA LEU A 148 6.58 -5.60 -7.08
C LEU A 148 8.10 -5.55 -6.87
N LEU A 149 8.75 -4.41 -7.13
CA LEU A 149 10.18 -4.23 -6.89
C LEU A 149 10.53 -4.33 -5.40
N ILE A 150 9.74 -3.71 -4.52
CA ILE A 150 9.93 -3.84 -3.07
C ILE A 150 9.70 -5.27 -2.63
N THR A 151 8.63 -5.92 -3.11
CA THR A 151 8.33 -7.32 -2.77
C THR A 151 9.47 -8.23 -3.22
N ALA A 152 9.96 -8.07 -4.44
CA ALA A 152 11.11 -8.81 -4.95
C ALA A 152 12.34 -8.56 -4.08
N PHE A 153 12.64 -7.32 -3.74
CA PHE A 153 13.73 -6.97 -2.83
C PHE A 153 13.59 -7.67 -1.47
N LEU A 154 12.41 -7.62 -0.85
CA LEU A 154 12.16 -8.27 0.44
C LEU A 154 12.20 -9.82 0.39
N VAL A 155 11.97 -10.42 -0.77
CA VAL A 155 12.07 -11.88 -0.97
C VAL A 155 13.52 -12.29 -1.28
N PHE A 156 14.24 -11.53 -2.10
CA PHE A 156 15.62 -11.82 -2.47
C PHE A 156 16.59 -11.55 -1.32
N PHE A 157 16.33 -10.53 -0.50
CA PHE A 157 17.09 -10.24 0.70
C PHE A 157 16.30 -10.75 1.91
N PRO A 158 16.83 -11.70 2.71
CA PRO A 158 16.14 -12.28 3.85
C PRO A 158 16.08 -11.27 5.02
N LEU A 159 15.32 -10.21 4.81
CA LEU A 159 15.06 -9.16 5.79
C LEU A 159 13.91 -9.63 6.68
N PRO A 160 14.07 -9.62 8.01
CA PRO A 160 12.99 -9.94 8.92
C PRO A 160 11.89 -8.89 8.79
N VAL A 161 10.83 -9.21 8.04
CA VAL A 161 9.67 -8.33 7.87
C VAL A 161 8.52 -8.77 8.76
N ARG A 162 7.74 -7.79 9.22
CA ARG A 162 6.48 -8.06 9.93
C ARG A 162 5.52 -8.82 9.03
N ARG A 163 4.86 -9.83 9.58
CA ARG A 163 3.87 -10.63 8.86
C ARG A 163 2.77 -9.77 8.25
N ASN A 164 2.27 -8.80 9.01
CA ASN A 164 1.23 -7.89 8.52
C ASN A 164 1.70 -7.04 7.36
N LEU A 165 2.95 -6.56 7.40
CA LEU A 165 3.52 -5.79 6.30
C LEU A 165 3.60 -6.65 5.02
N ALA A 166 4.07 -7.89 5.12
CA ALA A 166 4.12 -8.81 3.98
C ALA A 166 2.73 -9.09 3.39
N ILE A 167 1.74 -9.36 4.24
CA ILE A 167 0.33 -9.53 3.85
C ILE A 167 -0.19 -8.27 3.17
N HIS A 168 0.08 -7.10 3.76
CA HIS A 168 -0.42 -5.81 3.28
C HIS A 168 0.14 -5.50 1.89
N THR A 169 1.44 -5.64 1.69
CA THR A 169 2.12 -5.51 0.40
C THR A 169 1.58 -6.49 -0.63
N THR A 170 1.33 -7.75 -0.25
CA THR A 170 0.80 -8.79 -1.15
C THR A 170 -0.61 -8.46 -1.65
N ILE A 171 -1.51 -8.11 -0.72
CA ILE A 171 -2.91 -7.76 -1.07
C ILE A 171 -2.94 -6.51 -1.94
N PHE A 172 -2.15 -5.48 -1.62
CA PHE A 172 -2.08 -4.26 -2.44
C PHE A 172 -1.49 -4.53 -3.83
N SER A 173 -0.48 -5.39 -3.95
CA SER A 173 0.09 -5.75 -5.24
C SER A 173 -0.94 -6.47 -6.11
N ALA A 174 -1.71 -7.40 -5.53
CA ALA A 174 -2.82 -8.06 -6.23
C ALA A 174 -3.90 -7.07 -6.65
N TYR A 175 -4.27 -6.15 -5.75
CA TYR A 175 -5.26 -5.09 -6.01
C TYR A 175 -4.86 -4.18 -7.20
N PHE A 176 -3.64 -3.64 -7.17
CA PHE A 176 -3.16 -2.77 -8.24
C PHE A 176 -2.96 -3.53 -9.55
N LEU A 177 -2.56 -4.81 -9.50
CA LEU A 177 -2.47 -5.66 -10.69
C LEU A 177 -3.84 -5.86 -11.35
N SER A 178 -4.86 -6.20 -10.56
CA SER A 178 -6.22 -6.36 -11.08
C SER A 178 -6.78 -5.05 -11.63
N THR A 179 -6.49 -3.92 -10.96
CA THR A 179 -6.89 -2.58 -11.42
C THR A 179 -6.18 -2.21 -12.73
N ALA A 180 -4.88 -2.45 -12.84
CA ALA A 180 -4.11 -2.22 -14.07
C ALA A 180 -4.68 -3.03 -15.24
N LEU A 181 -4.99 -4.32 -15.01
CA LEU A 181 -5.57 -5.19 -16.02
C LEU A 181 -6.98 -4.75 -16.45
N ALA A 182 -7.79 -4.30 -15.50
CA ALA A 182 -9.12 -3.74 -15.76
C ALA A 182 -9.05 -2.47 -16.63
N LEU A 183 -8.12 -1.56 -16.32
CA LEU A 183 -7.90 -0.33 -17.10
C LEU A 183 -7.37 -0.63 -18.50
N PHE A 184 -6.47 -1.61 -18.64
CA PHE A 184 -6.00 -2.09 -19.93
C PHE A 184 -7.15 -2.66 -20.76
N THR A 185 -7.97 -3.53 -20.15
CA THR A 185 -9.14 -4.14 -20.79
C THR A 185 -10.14 -3.08 -21.26
N ARG A 186 -10.37 -2.03 -20.46
CA ARG A 186 -11.23 -0.89 -20.83
C ARG A 186 -10.72 -0.15 -22.08
N ASN A 187 -9.41 0.00 -22.21
CA ASN A 187 -8.81 0.67 -23.37
C ASN A 187 -8.93 -0.16 -24.66
N VAL A 188 -8.82 -1.48 -24.55
CA VAL A 188 -8.91 -2.39 -25.70
C VAL A 188 -10.36 -2.67 -26.11
N ALA A 189 -11.23 -2.98 -25.15
CA ALA A 189 -12.62 -3.39 -25.39
C ALA A 189 -13.61 -2.21 -25.47
N GLY A 190 -13.17 -0.99 -25.16
CA GLY A 190 -13.99 0.22 -25.20
C GLY A 190 -14.90 0.42 -23.97
N TYR A 191 -15.51 1.61 -23.89
CA TYR A 191 -16.29 2.06 -22.73
C TYR A 191 -17.60 1.29 -22.51
N GLN A 192 -18.08 0.53 -23.50
CA GLN A 192 -19.30 -0.28 -23.39
C GLN A 192 -19.16 -1.39 -22.32
N THR A 193 -17.93 -1.86 -22.08
CA THR A 193 -17.60 -2.88 -21.07
C THR A 193 -17.45 -2.28 -19.66
N SER A 194 -17.58 -0.95 -19.50
CA SER A 194 -17.35 -0.27 -18.22
C SER A 194 -18.20 -0.83 -17.08
N ARG A 195 -19.44 -1.26 -17.35
CA ARG A 195 -20.31 -1.82 -16.30
C ARG A 195 -19.82 -3.18 -15.77
N ILE A 196 -19.33 -4.03 -16.67
CA ILE A 196 -18.76 -5.33 -16.31
C ILE A 196 -17.48 -5.11 -15.52
N ILE A 197 -16.58 -4.25 -16.02
CA ILE A 197 -15.32 -3.91 -15.36
C ILE A 197 -15.58 -3.35 -13.96
N SER A 198 -16.52 -2.41 -13.81
CA SER A 198 -16.89 -1.88 -12.49
C SER A 198 -17.42 -2.95 -11.54
N THR A 199 -18.21 -3.92 -12.03
CA THR A 199 -18.73 -5.02 -11.21
C THR A 199 -17.61 -5.95 -10.76
N VAL A 200 -16.66 -6.25 -11.66
CA VAL A 200 -15.49 -7.09 -11.35
C VAL A 200 -14.58 -6.39 -10.32
N LEU A 201 -14.31 -5.09 -10.50
CA LEU A 201 -13.51 -4.31 -9.55
C LEU A 201 -14.15 -4.26 -8.16
N LEU A 202 -15.48 -4.07 -8.08
CA LEU A 202 -16.20 -4.16 -6.80
C LEU A 202 -16.06 -5.54 -6.15
N GLY A 203 -16.06 -6.62 -6.94
CA GLY A 203 -15.81 -7.97 -6.43
C GLY A 203 -14.39 -8.12 -5.87
N ILE A 204 -13.40 -7.56 -6.54
CA ILE A 204 -12.01 -7.53 -6.07
C ILE A 204 -11.89 -6.73 -4.78
N ASP A 205 -12.53 -5.55 -4.69
CA ASP A 205 -12.56 -4.73 -3.47
C ASP A 205 -13.11 -5.53 -2.28
N ILE A 206 -14.23 -6.22 -2.47
CA ILE A 206 -14.83 -7.10 -1.45
C ILE A 206 -13.83 -8.16 -0.99
N ILE A 207 -13.16 -8.83 -1.92
CA ILE A 207 -12.15 -9.86 -1.60
C ILE A 207 -10.99 -9.24 -0.83
N CYS A 208 -10.45 -8.11 -1.28
CA CYS A 208 -9.34 -7.41 -0.63
C CYS A 208 -9.70 -6.95 0.80
N PHE A 209 -10.87 -6.32 0.99
CA PHE A 209 -11.34 -5.93 2.32
C PHE A 209 -11.53 -7.13 3.24
N THR A 210 -12.10 -8.21 2.71
CA THR A 210 -12.27 -9.47 3.46
C THR A 210 -10.92 -10.03 3.89
N LEU A 211 -9.95 -10.11 2.97
CA LEU A 211 -8.60 -10.57 3.26
C LEU A 211 -7.93 -9.71 4.34
N TRP A 212 -8.01 -8.38 4.26
CA TRP A 212 -7.46 -7.49 5.29
C TRP A 212 -8.12 -7.70 6.65
N ILE A 213 -9.45 -7.86 6.72
CA ILE A 213 -10.19 -8.11 7.97
C ILE A 213 -9.67 -9.35 8.69
N PHE A 214 -9.46 -10.45 7.95
CA PHE A 214 -9.07 -11.73 8.51
C PHE A 214 -7.55 -11.85 8.77
N LEU A 215 -6.73 -11.25 7.90
CA LEU A 215 -5.28 -11.45 7.90
C LEU A 215 -4.51 -10.40 8.70
N LEU A 216 -4.97 -9.14 8.76
CA LEU A 216 -4.29 -8.09 9.54
C LEU A 216 -4.60 -8.22 11.02
N LYS A 217 -3.71 -8.83 11.81
CA LYS A 217 -3.91 -9.02 13.26
C LYS A 217 -2.85 -8.26 14.05
N GLN A 218 -3.17 -7.75 15.23
CA GLN A 218 -2.19 -7.06 16.08
C GLN A 218 -0.97 -7.96 16.42
N ALA A 219 -1.19 -9.27 16.57
CA ALA A 219 -0.13 -10.26 16.76
C ALA A 219 0.83 -10.41 15.56
N GLY A 220 0.48 -9.90 14.38
CA GLY A 220 1.35 -9.88 13.20
C GLY A 220 2.30 -8.68 13.13
N GLU A 221 2.19 -7.73 14.08
CA GLU A 221 3.08 -6.57 14.22
C GLU A 221 4.29 -6.83 15.11
N THR A 222 4.23 -7.87 15.96
CA THR A 222 5.41 -8.30 16.71
C THR A 222 6.37 -8.96 15.72
N ILE A 223 7.39 -8.21 15.31
CA ILE A 223 8.62 -8.79 14.79
C ILE A 223 9.06 -9.78 15.86
N VAL A 224 9.31 -11.03 15.48
CA VAL A 224 10.10 -11.92 16.34
C VAL A 224 11.47 -11.26 16.38
N GLN A 225 11.67 -10.32 17.31
CA GLN A 225 13.02 -9.87 17.62
C GLN A 225 13.78 -11.15 17.93
N PRO A 226 14.92 -11.43 17.29
CA PRO A 226 15.82 -12.44 17.80
C PRO A 226 16.04 -12.03 19.24
N ILE A 227 15.53 -12.87 20.14
CA ILE A 227 15.57 -12.77 21.60
C ILE A 227 16.60 -11.72 21.96
N ARG A 228 16.17 -10.49 22.30
CA ARG A 228 17.03 -9.58 23.05
C ARG A 228 17.39 -10.43 24.24
N ARG A 229 18.60 -11.02 24.20
CA ARG A 229 19.13 -11.96 25.17
C ARG A 229 18.67 -11.40 26.48
N ARG A 230 17.72 -12.07 27.11
CA ARG A 230 17.28 -11.76 28.46
C ARG A 230 18.57 -11.95 29.22
N TRP A 231 19.33 -10.88 29.43
CA TRP A 231 20.52 -10.95 30.25
C TRP A 231 19.97 -11.41 31.57
N HIS A 232 20.29 -12.66 31.88
CA HIS A 232 20.04 -13.19 33.20
C HIS A 232 20.85 -12.26 34.13
N PRO A 233 20.32 -11.86 35.29
CA PRO A 233 21.10 -11.06 36.25
C PRO A 233 22.49 -11.66 36.53
N ASP A 234 22.63 -12.98 36.38
CA ASP A 234 23.89 -13.71 36.50
C ASP A 234 24.90 -13.45 35.36
N ASP A 235 24.45 -13.12 34.15
CA ASP A 235 25.32 -12.80 33.01
C ASP A 235 25.89 -11.38 33.12
N GLU A 236 25.13 -10.45 33.69
CA GLU A 236 25.59 -9.07 33.96
C GLU A 236 26.70 -9.06 35.03
N ALA A 237 26.54 -9.86 36.10
CA ALA A 237 27.58 -10.06 37.10
C ALA A 237 28.86 -10.68 36.52
N ARG A 238 28.73 -11.65 35.60
CA ARG A 238 29.88 -12.27 34.92
C ARG A 238 30.59 -11.30 33.97
N MET A 239 29.85 -10.48 33.22
CA MET A 239 30.46 -9.48 32.33
C MET A 239 31.15 -8.35 33.12
N LEU A 240 30.57 -7.91 34.24
CA LEU A 240 31.22 -6.96 35.14
C LEU A 240 32.51 -7.54 35.75
N GLN A 241 32.49 -8.80 36.19
CA GLN A 241 33.71 -9.49 36.63
C GLN A 241 34.77 -9.61 35.54
N GLN A 242 34.38 -9.87 34.29
CA GLN A 242 35.31 -9.92 33.17
C GLN A 242 35.91 -8.54 32.85
N LEU A 243 35.13 -7.47 32.95
CA LEU A 243 35.60 -6.09 32.79
C LEU A 243 36.58 -5.69 33.91
N ASP A 244 36.28 -6.04 35.17
CA ASP A 244 37.20 -5.80 36.29
C ASP A 244 38.50 -6.58 36.16
N ALA A 245 38.43 -7.83 35.70
CA ALA A 245 39.61 -8.64 35.43
C ALA A 245 40.49 -8.00 34.35
N ILE A 246 39.89 -7.52 33.25
CA ILE A 246 40.63 -6.84 32.17
C ILE A 246 41.24 -5.52 32.66
N SER A 247 40.47 -4.73 33.42
CA SER A 247 40.95 -3.47 34.01
C SER A 247 42.16 -3.70 34.94
N SER A 248 42.11 -4.76 35.76
CA SER A 248 43.22 -5.11 36.66
C SER A 248 44.50 -5.54 35.93
N VAL A 249 44.36 -6.22 34.78
CA VAL A 249 45.50 -6.61 33.94
C VAL A 249 46.12 -5.40 33.26
N LEU A 250 45.30 -4.48 32.74
CA LEU A 250 45.76 -3.26 32.10
C LEU A 250 46.47 -2.33 33.09
N LEU A 251 45.91 -2.14 34.30
CA LEU A 251 46.54 -1.35 35.36
C LEU A 251 47.87 -1.94 35.85
N ARG A 252 47.98 -3.27 35.83
CA ARG A 252 49.23 -3.97 36.19
C ARG A 252 50.33 -3.81 35.13
N HIS A 253 49.96 -3.61 33.87
CA HIS A 253 50.92 -3.33 32.80
C HIS A 253 51.26 -1.84 32.67
N SER A 254 50.33 -0.94 32.97
CA SER A 254 50.56 0.51 32.89
C SER A 254 51.28 1.12 34.11
N GLY A 255 51.48 0.34 35.19
CA GLY A 255 52.20 0.77 36.40
C GLY A 255 53.64 0.23 36.50
N ASN A 256 54.16 -0.38 35.43
CA ASN A 256 55.47 -1.02 35.40
C ASN A 256 56.43 -0.36 34.37
N ASP A 257 56.09 0.86 33.92
CA ASP A 257 56.96 1.82 33.22
C ASP A 257 57.29 2.99 34.16
#